data_AF-A0A8J5IV83-F1
#
_entry.id   AF-A0A8J5IV83-F1
#
_cell.length_a   1.000
_cell.length_b   1.000
_cell.length_c   1.000
_cell.angle_alpha   90.00
_cell.angle_beta   90.00
_cell.angle_gamma   90.00
#
_symmetry.space_group_name_H-M   'P 1'
#
loop_
_entity.id
_entity.type
_entity.pdbx_description
1 polymer ?
#
loop_
_entity_poly.entity_id
_entity_poly.type
_entity_poly.pdbx_seq_one_letter_code
_entity_poly.pdbx_strand_id
1 'polypeptide(L)'
;MLNGIENVFSVYKAAVKRYMAANRRNILNVPDGMTIQDHRSRFLMYAANRISPEVVTSDLCRKCIHHTFGFISDAILMRDMPVGR
;
A
#
# COMPACT_ATOMS: atom_id res chain seq x y z
N MET A 1 -4.71 11.76 -3.88
CA MET A 1 -5.42 11.12 -5.01
C MET A 1 -6.90 11.12 -4.69
N LEU A 2 -7.77 11.57 -5.59
CA LEU A 2 -9.23 11.56 -5.39
C LEU A 2 -9.81 10.17 -5.70
N ASN A 3 -9.21 9.15 -5.12
CA ASN A 3 -9.60 7.77 -5.30
C ASN A 3 -9.33 7.00 -4.01
N GLY A 4 -10.39 6.58 -3.34
CA GLY A 4 -10.30 5.86 -2.06
C GLY A 4 -9.53 4.54 -2.19
N ILE A 5 -9.65 3.84 -3.32
CA ILE A 5 -8.97 2.56 -3.57
C ILE A 5 -7.46 2.79 -3.66
N GLU A 6 -7.04 3.79 -4.43
CA GLU A 6 -5.61 4.12 -4.57
C GLU A 6 -5.01 4.65 -3.26
N ASN A 7 -5.79 5.37 -2.45
CA ASN A 7 -5.35 5.82 -1.14
C ASN A 7 -5.11 4.62 -0.20
N VAL A 8 -6.00 3.62 -0.20
CA VAL A 8 -5.79 2.37 0.55
C VAL A 8 -4.53 1.64 0.07
N PHE A 9 -4.38 1.47 -1.25
CA PHE A 9 -3.19 0.80 -1.81
C PHE A 9 -1.90 1.58 -1.55
N SER A 10 -1.95 2.90 -1.42
CA SER A 10 -0.80 3.71 -1.06
C SER A 10 -0.32 3.41 0.37
N VAL A 11 -1.25 3.23 1.32
CA VAL A 11 -0.93 2.85 2.70
C VAL A 11 -0.36 1.42 2.74
N TYR A 12 -0.98 0.48 2.05
CA TYR A 12 -0.46 -0.88 1.90
C TYR A 12 0.96 -0.89 1.31
N LYS A 13 1.17 -0.19 0.20
CA LYS A 13 2.48 -0.06 -0.46
C LYS A 13 3.54 0.51 0.49
N ALA A 14 3.18 1.49 1.32
CA ALA A 14 4.09 2.04 2.33
C ALA A 14 4.49 0.99 3.39
N ALA A 15 3.54 0.16 3.84
CA ALA A 15 3.82 -0.93 4.77
C ALA A 15 4.72 -2.01 4.15
N VAL A 16 4.44 -2.41 2.91
CA VAL A 16 5.31 -3.35 2.16
C VAL A 16 6.71 -2.77 2.02
N LYS A 17 6.87 -1.49 1.66
CA LYS A 17 8.19 -0.85 1.58
C LYS A 17 8.96 -0.91 2.89
N ARG A 18 8.31 -0.66 4.03
CA ARG A 18 8.94 -0.78 5.36
C ARG A 18 9.39 -2.21 5.65
N TYR A 19 8.54 -3.19 5.37
CA TYR A 19 8.90 -4.61 5.53
C TYR A 19 10.08 -5.01 4.64
N MET A 20 10.07 -4.60 3.36
CA MET A 20 11.15 -4.89 2.43
C MET A 20 12.46 -4.22 2.85
N ALA A 21 12.40 -2.99 3.37
CA ALA A 21 13.56 -2.31 3.92
C ALA A 21 14.15 -3.04 5.14
N ALA A 22 13.29 -3.48 6.07
CA ALA A 22 13.71 -4.25 7.25
C ALA A 22 14.32 -5.61 6.88
N ASN A 23 13.82 -6.25 5.82
CA ASN A 23 14.29 -7.57 5.36
C ASN A 23 15.34 -7.50 4.24
N ARG A 24 15.83 -6.30 3.90
CA ARG A 24 16.67 -6.07 2.71
C ARG A 24 17.87 -7.02 2.62
N ARG A 25 18.58 -7.24 3.73
CA ARG A 25 19.73 -8.15 3.75
C ARG A 25 19.33 -9.59 3.41
N ASN A 26 18.25 -10.08 4.01
CA ASN A 26 17.74 -11.43 3.76
C ASN A 26 17.25 -11.58 2.32
N ILE A 27 16.61 -10.56 1.75
CA ILE A 27 16.14 -10.56 0.36
C ILE A 27 17.31 -10.63 -0.64
N LEU A 28 18.45 -10.02 -0.30
CA LEU A 28 19.64 -10.00 -1.16
C LEU A 28 20.49 -11.26 -1.00
N ASN A 29 20.51 -11.86 0.18
CA ASN A 29 21.26 -13.09 0.46
C ASN A 29 20.42 -14.33 0.09
N VAL A 30 20.50 -14.73 -1.18
CA VAL A 30 19.82 -15.92 -1.70
C VAL A 30 20.56 -17.18 -1.22
N PRO A 31 19.88 -18.14 -0.57
CA PRO A 31 20.51 -19.40 -0.15
C PRO A 31 20.97 -20.25 -1.33
N ASP A 32 22.01 -21.06 -1.10
CA ASP A 32 22.47 -22.05 -2.07
C ASP A 32 21.35 -23.06 -2.38
N GLY A 33 21.26 -23.46 -3.65
CA GLY A 33 20.25 -24.40 -4.13
C GLY A 33 18.85 -23.80 -4.35
N MET A 34 18.68 -22.48 -4.23
CA MET A 34 17.42 -21.79 -4.52
C MET A 34 17.57 -20.78 -5.67
N THR A 35 16.53 -20.64 -6.48
CA THR A 35 16.50 -19.58 -7.48
C THR A 35 16.23 -18.22 -6.83
N ILE A 36 16.74 -17.14 -7.44
CA ILE A 36 16.46 -15.77 -6.99
C ILE A 36 14.94 -15.49 -6.96
N GLN A 37 14.21 -16.02 -7.96
CA GLN A 37 12.77 -15.86 -8.09
C GLN A 37 12.03 -16.53 -6.93
N ASP A 38 12.35 -17.78 -6.60
CA ASP A 38 11.71 -18.51 -5.51
C ASP A 38 12.00 -17.88 -4.16
N HIS A 39 13.23 -17.43 -3.95
CA HIS A 39 13.61 -16.75 -2.71
C HIS A 39 12.85 -15.43 -2.52
N ARG A 40 12.87 -14.56 -3.53
CA ARG A 40 12.24 -13.23 -3.45
C ARG A 40 10.72 -13.30 -3.46
N SER A 41 10.13 -14.27 -4.18
CA SER A 41 8.68 -14.45 -4.21
C SER A 41 8.12 -14.79 -2.83
N ARG A 42 8.86 -15.50 -1.97
CA ARG A 42 8.44 -15.76 -0.58
C ARG A 42 8.21 -14.48 0.22
N PHE A 43 9.08 -13.48 0.09
CA PHE A 43 8.91 -12.18 0.76
C PHE A 43 7.71 -11.42 0.21
N LEU A 44 7.49 -11.47 -1.12
CA LEU A 44 6.32 -10.83 -1.75
C LEU A 44 5.02 -11.52 -1.33
N MET A 45 5.00 -12.85 -1.28
CA MET A 45 3.84 -13.62 -0.84
C MET A 45 3.54 -13.40 0.65
N TYR A 46 4.58 -13.28 1.48
CA TYR A 46 4.39 -12.88 2.88
C TYR A 46 3.73 -11.50 2.96
N ALA A 47 4.22 -10.51 2.21
CA ALA A 47 3.62 -9.18 2.19
C ALA A 47 2.16 -9.20 1.71
N ALA A 48 1.86 -9.96 0.66
CA ALA A 48 0.51 -10.11 0.13
C ALA A 48 -0.45 -10.80 1.13
N ASN A 49 -0.01 -11.87 1.78
CA ASN A 49 -0.88 -12.72 2.61
C ASN A 49 -0.97 -12.27 4.07
N ARG A 50 0.04 -11.58 4.59
CA ARG A 50 0.10 -11.14 6.00
C ARG A 50 -0.08 -9.64 6.17
N ILE A 51 0.68 -8.84 5.42
CA ILE A 51 0.64 -7.38 5.58
C ILE A 51 -0.66 -6.80 5.00
N SER A 52 -1.15 -7.35 3.88
CA SER A 52 -2.39 -6.87 3.27
C SER A 52 -3.59 -6.88 4.23
N PRO A 53 -3.99 -8.02 4.86
CA PRO A 53 -5.14 -8.03 5.77
C PRO A 53 -4.91 -7.24 7.06
N GLU A 54 -3.67 -7.07 7.52
CA GLU A 54 -3.34 -6.27 8.70
C GLU A 54 -3.50 -4.76 8.44
N VAL A 55 -3.18 -4.32 7.23
CA VAL A 55 -3.16 -2.89 6.87
C VAL A 55 -4.45 -2.45 6.20
N VAL A 56 -4.99 -3.27 5.29
CA VAL A 56 -6.21 -2.99 4.51
C VAL A 56 -7.43 -3.39 5.33
N THR A 57 -7.71 -2.60 6.37
CA THR A 57 -8.86 -2.81 7.25
C THR A 57 -10.10 -2.09 6.73
N SER A 58 -11.28 -2.55 7.17
CA SER A 58 -12.56 -1.88 6.87
C SER A 58 -12.57 -0.41 7.33
N ASP A 59 -11.95 -0.12 8.48
CA ASP A 59 -11.80 1.24 9.00
C ASP A 59 -10.90 2.11 8.12
N LEU A 60 -9.80 1.57 7.60
CA LEU A 60 -8.94 2.29 6.66
C LEU A 60 -9.71 2.59 5.36
N CYS A 61 -10.37 1.57 4.79
CA CYS A 61 -11.18 1.73 3.58
C CYS A 61 -12.25 2.81 3.77
N ARG A 62 -12.98 2.78 4.88
CA ARG A 62 -13.98 3.81 5.24
C ARG A 62 -13.36 5.20 5.28
N LYS A 63 -12.22 5.38 5.97
CA LYS A 63 -11.51 6.67 6.04
C LYS A 63 -11.08 7.18 4.66
N CYS A 64 -10.52 6.32 3.81
CA CYS A 64 -10.06 6.69 2.48
C CYS A 64 -11.22 7.09 1.53
N ILE A 65 -12.36 6.40 1.62
CA ILE A 65 -13.56 6.74 0.85
C ILE A 65 -14.17 8.05 1.33
N HIS A 66 -14.38 8.24 2.64
CA HIS A 66 -14.92 9.50 3.17
C HIS A 66 -14.01 10.69 2.89
N HIS A 67 -12.68 10.50 2.94
CA HIS A 67 -11.74 11.53 2.52
C HIS A 67 -12.01 11.95 1.08
N THR A 68 -12.19 10.99 0.17
CA THR A 68 -12.50 11.27 -1.25
C THR A 68 -13.83 12.00 -1.39
N PHE A 69 -14.87 11.59 -0.66
CA PHE A 69 -16.18 12.24 -0.67
C PHE A 69 -16.15 13.71 -0.26
N GLY A 70 -15.25 14.09 0.65
CA GLY A 70 -15.08 15.49 1.05
C GLY A 70 -14.69 16.43 -0.11
N PHE A 71 -14.21 15.89 -1.23
CA PHE A 71 -13.78 16.66 -2.40
C PHE A 71 -14.61 16.37 -3.65
N ILE A 72 -15.56 15.42 -3.62
CA ILE A 72 -16.31 15.02 -4.83
C ILE A 72 -17.07 16.20 -5.42
N SER A 73 -17.78 16.97 -4.59
CA SER A 73 -18.55 18.12 -5.07
C SER A 73 -17.66 19.16 -5.72
N ASP A 74 -16.52 19.49 -5.11
CA ASP A 74 -15.58 20.47 -5.65
C ASP A 74 -14.91 19.95 -6.93
N ALA A 75 -14.58 18.66 -7.00
CA ALA A 75 -14.05 18.03 -8.21
C ALA A 75 -15.06 18.02 -9.38
N ILE A 76 -16.33 17.68 -9.13
CA ILE A 76 -17.39 17.72 -10.15
C ILE A 76 -17.61 19.14 -10.66
N LEU A 77 -17.56 20.12 -9.76
CA LEU A 77 -17.76 21.53 -10.09
C LEU A 77 -16.49 22.22 -10.60
N MET A 78 -15.38 21.47 -10.78
CA MET A 78 -14.06 21.98 -11.18
C MET A 78 -13.61 23.20 -10.36
N ARG A 79 -13.94 23.20 -9.07
CA ARG A 79 -13.49 24.24 -8.14
C ARG A 79 -12.01 24.03 -7.82
N ASP A 80 -11.33 25.14 -7.53
CA ASP A 80 -9.98 25.06 -6.98
C ASP A 80 -10.04 24.33 -5.63
N MET A 81 -9.09 23.42 -5.41
CA MET A 81 -9.07 22.54 -4.24
C MET A 81 -7.74 22.70 -3.50
N PRO A 82 -7.76 23.01 -2.19
CA PRO A 82 -6.54 23.15 -1.43
C PRO A 82 -5.79 21.81 -1.39
N VAL A 83 -4.52 21.82 -1.81
CA VAL A 83 -3.64 20.65 -1.78
C VAL A 83 -2.80 20.68 -0.50
N GLY A 84 -3.00 19.70 0.37
CA GLY A 84 -2.25 19.55 1.63
C GLY A 84 -2.86 20.33 2.81
N ARG A 85 -2.62 19.79 4.00
CA ARG A 85 -2.71 20.49 5.29
C ARG A 85 -1.38 20.29 6.00
#